data_AF-A0A1V5QYU3-F1
#
_entry.id   AF-A0A1V5QYU3-F1
#
_cell.length_a   1.000
_cell.length_b   1.000
_cell.length_c   1.000
_cell.angle_alpha   90.00
_cell.angle_beta   90.00
_cell.angle_gamma   90.00
#
_symmetry.space_group_name_H-M   'P 1'
#
loop_
_entity.id
_entity.type
_entity.pdbx_description
1 polymer ?
#
loop_
_entity_poly.entity_id
_entity_poly.type
_entity_poly.pdbx_seq_one_letter_code
_entity_poly.pdbx_strand_id
1 'polypeptide(L)'
;MELTKEQQVFYQSARERCRQEVDEMNHTIRTEWTRLNDEIKRVQELIQTLETRKQTVGQMYASASDMLGVVNDLDIGPAITGEDSAEDLGVGEIDL
;
A
#
# COMPACT_ATOMS: atom_id res chain seq x y z
N MET A 1 35.78 -2.11 -37.10
CA MET A 1 36.86 -2.53 -36.18
C MET A 1 36.37 -3.81 -35.52
N GLU A 2 37.02 -4.95 -35.75
CA GLU A 2 36.62 -6.20 -35.13
C GLU A 2 37.20 -6.30 -33.72
N LEU A 3 36.39 -6.80 -32.78
CA LEU A 3 36.83 -7.06 -31.41
C LEU A 3 37.78 -8.26 -31.37
N THR A 4 38.81 -8.19 -30.54
CA THR A 4 39.65 -9.37 -30.25
C THR A 4 38.82 -10.44 -29.55
N LYS A 5 39.27 -11.71 -29.60
CA LYS A 5 38.59 -12.82 -28.90
C LYS A 5 38.43 -12.55 -27.40
N GLU A 6 39.44 -11.98 -26.75
CA GLU A 6 39.39 -11.62 -25.33
C GLU A 6 38.35 -10.54 -25.06
N GLN A 7 38.26 -9.52 -25.91
CA GLN A 7 37.23 -8.49 -25.82
C GLN A 7 35.83 -9.08 -26.03
N GLN A 8 35.65 -10.00 -26.99
CA GLN A 8 34.37 -10.67 -27.22
C GLN A 8 33.93 -11.47 -25.99
N VAL A 9 34.82 -12.25 -25.38
CA VAL A 9 34.52 -13.03 -24.16
C VAL A 9 34.17 -12.11 -23.00
N PHE A 10 34.94 -11.02 -22.80
CA PHE A 10 34.65 -10.04 -21.76
C PHE A 10 33.26 -9.43 -21.91
N TYR A 11 32.91 -8.93 -23.11
CA TYR A 11 31.62 -8.30 -23.34
C TYR A 11 30.45 -9.29 -23.28
N GLN A 12 30.64 -10.54 -23.69
CA GLN A 12 29.63 -11.60 -23.51
C GLN A 12 29.39 -11.87 -22.03
N SER A 13 30.44 -12.04 -21.23
CA SER A 13 30.32 -12.24 -19.78
C SER A 13 29.72 -11.02 -19.07
N ALA A 14 30.11 -9.80 -19.45
CA ALA A 14 29.51 -8.58 -18.91
C ALA A 14 28.02 -8.50 -19.25
N ARG A 15 27.64 -8.82 -20.49
CA ARG A 15 26.24 -8.84 -20.93
C ARG A 15 25.41 -9.87 -20.16
N GLU A 16 25.94 -11.05 -19.93
CA GLU A 16 25.26 -12.11 -19.15
C GLU A 16 25.07 -11.70 -17.69
N ARG A 17 26.09 -11.11 -17.07
CA ARG A 17 25.99 -10.59 -15.69
C ARG A 17 24.96 -9.48 -15.57
N CYS A 18 24.99 -8.47 -16.44
CA CYS A 18 24.00 -7.40 -16.42
C CYS A 18 22.57 -7.94 -16.62
N ARG A 19 22.39 -8.95 -17.48
CA ARG A 19 21.10 -9.61 -17.65
C ARG A 19 20.63 -10.28 -16.35
N GLN A 20 21.51 -11.04 -15.69
CA GLN A 20 21.20 -11.68 -14.41
C GLN A 20 20.84 -10.66 -13.33
N GLU A 21 21.62 -9.58 -13.20
CA GLU A 21 21.33 -8.52 -12.23
C GLU A 21 19.97 -7.86 -12.50
N VAL A 22 19.62 -7.60 -13.76
CA VAL A 22 18.29 -7.07 -14.12
C VAL A 22 17.17 -8.06 -13.78
N ASP A 23 17.38 -9.35 -14.05
CA ASP A 23 16.39 -10.39 -13.73
C ASP A 23 16.19 -10.50 -12.20
N GLU A 24 17.26 -10.42 -11.41
CA GLU A 24 17.22 -10.38 -9.95
C GLU A 24 16.52 -9.12 -9.42
N MET A 25 16.88 -7.94 -9.92
CA MET A 25 16.22 -6.68 -9.55
C MET A 25 14.72 -6.72 -9.85
N ASN A 26 14.33 -7.20 -11.03
CA ASN A 26 12.93 -7.34 -11.39
C ASN A 26 12.19 -8.32 -10.48
N HIS A 27 12.85 -9.42 -10.06
CA HIS A 27 12.27 -10.35 -9.10
C HIS A 27 12.05 -9.70 -7.74
N THR A 28 13.04 -8.98 -7.21
CA THR A 28 12.92 -8.25 -5.94
C THR A 28 11.80 -7.21 -5.99
N ILE A 29 11.72 -6.41 -7.06
CA ILE A 29 10.67 -5.40 -7.23
C ILE A 29 9.28 -6.05 -7.15
N ARG A 30 9.04 -7.16 -7.85
CA ARG A 30 7.73 -7.85 -7.82
C ARG A 30 7.38 -8.40 -6.44
N THR A 31 8.36 -8.96 -5.74
CA THR A 31 8.16 -9.47 -4.38
C THR A 31 7.80 -8.35 -3.40
N GLU A 32 8.55 -7.25 -3.41
CA GLU A 32 8.27 -6.12 -2.52
C GLU A 32 6.96 -5.41 -2.88
N TRP A 33 6.63 -5.29 -4.17
CA TRP A 33 5.33 -4.78 -4.62
C TRP A 33 4.16 -5.60 -4.07
N THR A 34 4.27 -6.93 -4.15
CA THR A 34 3.24 -7.85 -3.63
C THR A 34 3.07 -7.67 -2.12
N ARG A 35 4.19 -7.59 -1.40
CA ARG A 35 4.20 -7.37 0.06
C ARG A 35 3.56 -6.03 0.45
N LEU A 36 3.90 -4.95 -0.24
CA LEU A 36 3.33 -3.62 0.03
C LEU A 36 1.82 -3.61 -0.20
N ASN A 37 1.34 -4.25 -1.28
CA ASN A 37 -0.09 -4.36 -1.54
C ASN A 37 -0.84 -5.11 -0.43
N ASP A 38 -0.27 -6.20 0.08
CA ASP A 38 -0.88 -6.94 1.20
C ASP A 38 -0.91 -6.12 2.49
N GLU A 39 0.13 -5.32 2.74
CA GLU A 39 0.18 -4.43 3.89
C GLU A 39 -0.83 -3.28 3.78
N ILE A 40 -0.99 -2.69 2.60
CA ILE A 40 -2.02 -1.68 2.31
C ILE A 40 -3.42 -2.24 2.60
N LYS A 41 -3.72 -3.46 2.11
CA LYS A 41 -5.01 -4.12 2.37
C LYS A 41 -5.25 -4.33 3.86
N ARG A 42 -4.26 -4.82 4.60
CA ARG A 42 -4.35 -5.00 6.06
C ARG A 42 -4.64 -3.68 6.78
N VAL A 43 -3.98 -2.59 6.38
CA VAL A 43 -4.20 -1.27 6.98
C VAL A 43 -5.61 -0.76 6.66
N GLN A 44 -6.10 -0.96 5.44
CA GLN A 44 -7.48 -0.61 5.06
C GLN A 44 -8.52 -1.37 5.91
N GLU A 45 -8.34 -2.67 6.11
CA GLU A 45 -9.21 -3.49 6.97
C GLU A 45 -9.20 -3.00 8.43
N LEU A 46 -8.02 -2.62 8.93
CA LEU A 46 -7.87 -2.07 10.28
C LEU A 46 -8.60 -0.73 10.42
N ILE A 47 -8.46 0.17 9.44
CA ILE A 47 -9.16 1.46 9.40
C ILE A 47 -10.67 1.21 9.43
N GLN A 48 -11.18 0.31 8.59
CA GLN A 48 -12.62 0.02 8.53
C GLN A 48 -13.14 -0.56 9.85
N THR A 49 -12.35 -1.42 10.51
CA THR A 49 -12.69 -1.98 11.82
C THR A 49 -12.76 -0.89 12.90
N LEU A 50 -11.81 0.04 12.90
CA LEU A 50 -11.76 1.15 13.85
C LEU A 50 -12.89 2.15 13.60
N GLU A 51 -13.18 2.49 12.34
CA GLU A 51 -14.30 3.35 11.96
C GLU A 51 -15.64 2.76 12.41
N THR A 52 -15.86 1.47 12.16
CA THR A 52 -17.07 0.76 12.63
C THR A 52 -17.18 0.82 14.15
N ARG A 53 -16.07 0.57 14.87
CA ARG A 53 -16.05 0.63 16.33
C ARG A 53 -16.34 2.04 16.85
N LYS A 54 -15.77 3.08 16.22
CA LYS A 54 -16.02 4.49 16.55
C LYS A 54 -17.50 4.82 16.41
N GLN A 55 -18.13 4.40 15.31
CA GLN A 55 -19.57 4.59 15.09
C GLN A 55 -20.42 3.92 16.17
N THR A 56 -20.13 2.65 16.51
CA THR A 56 -20.85 1.92 17.56
C THR A 56 -20.75 2.62 18.92
N VAL A 57 -19.54 3.02 19.33
CA VAL A 57 -19.34 3.74 20.59
C VAL A 57 -20.04 5.10 20.57
N GLY A 58 -19.97 5.81 19.44
CA GLY A 58 -20.68 7.06 19.21
C GLY A 58 -22.20 6.94 19.38
N GLN A 59 -22.80 5.89 18.84
CA GLN A 59 -24.23 5.61 19.01
C GLN A 59 -24.60 5.31 20.47
N MET A 60 -23.76 4.54 21.17
CA MET A 60 -23.96 4.27 22.59
C MET A 60 -23.90 5.55 23.43
N TYR A 61 -22.92 6.42 23.14
CA TYR A 61 -22.77 7.70 23.82
C TYR A 61 -23.93 8.65 23.52
N ALA A 62 -24.38 8.72 22.27
CA ALA A 62 -25.55 9.51 21.87
C ALA A 62 -26.79 9.08 22.66
N SER A 63 -27.06 7.77 22.73
CA SER A 63 -28.18 7.21 23.49
C SER A 63 -28.09 7.53 24.99
N ALA A 64 -26.90 7.43 25.59
CA ALA A 64 -26.69 7.80 26.98
C ALA A 64 -26.89 9.31 27.22
N SER A 65 -26.42 10.15 26.30
CA SER A 65 -26.58 11.60 26.36
C SER A 65 -28.06 12.00 26.30
N ASP A 66 -28.82 11.37 25.40
CA ASP A 66 -30.28 11.57 25.27
C ASP A 66 -31.01 11.17 26.56
N MET A 67 -30.65 10.04 27.17
CA MET A 67 -31.25 9.59 28.44
C MET A 67 -30.96 10.53 29.61
N LEU A 68 -29.80 11.19 29.60
CA LEU A 68 -29.39 12.15 30.63
C LEU A 68 -29.86 13.59 30.33
N GLY A 69 -30.40 13.84 29.13
CA GLY A 69 -30.78 15.18 28.68
C GLY A 69 -29.61 16.12 28.46
N VAL A 70 -28.42 15.58 28.14
CA VAL A 70 -27.20 16.36 27.86
C VAL A 70 -26.88 16.35 26.37
N VAL A 71 -26.16 17.37 25.90
CA VAL A 71 -25.76 17.49 24.50
C VAL A 71 -24.67 16.47 24.18
N ASN A 72 -24.82 15.76 23.07
CA ASN A 72 -23.75 14.92 22.52
C ASN A 72 -22.66 15.81 21.89
N ASP A 73 -21.43 15.66 22.38
CA ASP A 73 -20.25 16.45 22.03
C ASP A 73 -19.16 15.64 21.31
N LEU A 74 -19.41 14.36 21.00
CA LEU A 74 -18.45 13.53 20.27
C LEU A 74 -18.50 13.78 18.76
N ASP A 75 -17.33 13.94 18.15
CA ASP A 75 -17.18 13.85 16.70
C ASP A 75 -17.03 12.39 16.27
N ILE A 76 -18.03 11.93 15.51
CA ILE A 76 -18.08 10.57 14.95
C ILE A 76 -17.91 10.57 13.42
N GLY A 77 -17.57 11.73 12.84
CA GLY A 77 -17.25 11.85 11.42
C GLY A 77 -16.07 10.98 11.01
N PRO A 78 -15.94 10.61 9.73
CA PRO A 78 -14.84 9.76 9.25
C PRO A 78 -13.50 10.42 9.56
N ALA A 79 -12.53 9.63 10.08
CA ALA A 79 -11.21 10.15 10.43
C ALA A 79 -10.32 10.38 9.19
N ILE A 80 -10.65 9.72 8.07
CA ILE A 80 -9.97 9.84 6.79
C ILE A 80 -11.03 10.25 5.76
N THR A 81 -10.84 11.40 5.12
CA THR A 81 -11.71 11.91 4.05
C THR A 81 -11.10 11.62 2.68
N GLY A 82 -11.91 11.63 1.62
CA GLY A 82 -11.52 11.14 0.28
C GLY A 82 -10.27 11.75 -0.36
N GLU A 83 -9.74 12.87 0.14
CA GLU A 83 -8.45 13.44 -0.27
C GLU A 83 -7.24 12.63 0.26
N ASP A 84 -7.42 11.78 1.27
CA ASP A 84 -6.41 10.88 1.86
C ASP A 84 -6.65 9.40 1.48
N SER A 85 -7.52 9.14 0.50
CA SER A 85 -7.94 7.81 0.05
C SER A 85 -6.85 7.09 -0.76
N ALA A 86 -6.76 5.78 -0.60
CA ALA A 86 -5.83 4.91 -1.35
C ALA A 86 -6.00 4.96 -2.88
N GLU A 87 -7.11 5.52 -3.38
CA GLU A 87 -7.34 5.75 -4.80
C GLU A 87 -6.38 6.80 -5.42
N ASP A 88 -5.85 7.75 -4.62
CA ASP A 88 -4.86 8.74 -5.08
C ASP A 88 -3.40 8.27 -4.89
N LEU A 89 -3.18 7.20 -4.09
CA LEU A 89 -1.85 6.60 -3.89
C LEU A 89 -1.35 5.78 -5.10
N GLY A 90 -2.06 5.81 -6.23
CA GLY A 90 -1.60 5.18 -7.48
C GLY A 90 -1.54 3.65 -7.43
N VAL A 91 -2.26 3.01 -6.50
CA VAL A 91 -2.40 1.55 -6.40
C VAL A 91 -3.44 1.00 -7.39
N GLY A 92 -3.66 1.73 -8.50
CA GLY A 92 -4.37 1.19 -9.65
C GLY A 92 -3.55 0.06 -10.23
N GLU A 93 -4.20 -1.08 -10.52
CA GLU A 93 -3.60 -2.25 -11.15
C GLU A 93 -2.60 -1.83 -12.24
N ILE A 94 -1.30 -2.00 -11.96
CA ILE A 94 -0.31 -2.06 -13.02
C ILE A 94 -0.46 -3.45 -13.61
N ASP A 95 -1.34 -3.57 -14.60
CA ASP A 95 -1.34 -4.71 -15.52
C ASP A 95 0.04 -4.73 -16.21
N LEU A 96 0.86 -5.73 -15.87
CA LEU A 96 2.12 -6.08 -16.53
C LEU A 96 1.89 -7.19 -17.56
#